data_AF-A0A534QQN6-F1
#
_entry.id   AF-A0A534QQN6-F1
#
_cell.length_a   1.000
_cell.length_b   1.000
_cell.length_c   1.000
_cell.angle_alpha   90.00
_cell.angle_beta   90.00
_cell.angle_gamma   90.00
#
_symmetry.space_group_name_H-M   'P 1'
#
loop_
_entity.id
_entity.type
_entity.pdbx_description
1 polymer ?
#
loop_
_entity_poly.entity_id
_entity_poly.type
_entity_poly.pdbx_seq_one_letter_code
_entity_poly.pdbx_strand_id
1 'polypeptide(L)'
;MVAEPSTVSQAAPNSPPAEAPNVYAEGILAGLVGAGAIALWFLILDTIRGRPFYTPTVLGTALFGSGAGLSAPAQLPASLDLVLSFTWVHVLAFLLIGVAGARLLAL
;
A
#
# COMPACT_ATOMS: atom_id res chain seq x y z
N MET A 1 -29.40 10.61 -62.84
CA MET A 1 -28.19 11.28 -62.31
C MET A 1 -28.72 12.47 -61.52
N VAL A 2 -28.71 12.52 -60.19
CA VAL A 2 -27.67 12.20 -59.21
C VAL A 2 -28.36 11.79 -57.90
N ALA A 3 -27.85 10.75 -57.24
CA ALA A 3 -28.29 10.35 -55.91
C ALA A 3 -27.62 11.27 -54.87
N GLU A 4 -28.41 11.83 -53.96
CA GLU A 4 -27.91 12.55 -52.79
C GLU A 4 -27.18 11.55 -51.86
N PRO A 5 -25.94 11.82 -51.42
CA PRO A 5 -25.24 10.96 -50.49
C PRO A 5 -25.78 11.19 -49.08
N SER A 6 -26.52 10.21 -48.55
CA SER A 6 -26.86 10.15 -47.13
C SER A 6 -25.56 10.06 -46.32
N THR A 7 -25.10 11.18 -45.78
CA THR A 7 -24.08 11.21 -44.73
C THR A 7 -24.68 10.62 -43.47
N VAL A 8 -24.66 9.28 -43.39
CA VAL A 8 -24.77 8.59 -42.12
C VAL A 8 -23.51 8.94 -41.35
N SER A 9 -23.59 10.01 -40.55
CA SER A 9 -22.65 10.27 -39.47
C SER A 9 -22.83 9.14 -38.46
N GLN A 10 -22.17 8.01 -38.75
CA GLN A 10 -22.06 6.88 -37.85
C GLN A 10 -21.14 7.35 -36.72
N ALA A 11 -21.72 7.96 -35.68
CA ALA A 11 -21.06 8.12 -34.40
C ALA A 11 -20.51 6.74 -34.01
N ALA A 12 -19.20 6.68 -33.78
CA ALA A 12 -18.46 5.44 -33.56
C ALA A 12 -19.19 4.53 -32.53
N PRO A 13 -19.53 3.26 -32.85
CA PRO A 13 -20.33 2.41 -31.97
C PRO A 13 -19.60 1.93 -30.71
N ASN A 14 -18.37 2.39 -30.46
CA ASN A 14 -17.47 1.77 -29.48
C ASN A 14 -16.59 2.84 -28.81
N SER A 15 -17.19 3.80 -28.13
CA SER A 15 -16.48 4.34 -26.97
C SER A 15 -16.47 3.21 -25.94
N PRO A 16 -15.30 2.64 -25.55
CA PRO A 16 -15.28 1.74 -24.41
C PRO A 16 -15.95 2.48 -23.25
N PRO A 17 -16.80 1.81 -22.46
CA PRO A 17 -17.32 2.44 -21.26
C PRO A 17 -16.11 2.97 -20.51
N ALA A 18 -16.06 4.28 -20.24
CA ALA A 18 -15.07 4.81 -19.33
C ALA A 18 -15.26 4.03 -18.03
N GLU A 19 -14.40 3.04 -17.79
CA GLU A 19 -14.52 2.15 -16.66
C GLU A 19 -14.44 3.04 -15.44
N ALA A 20 -15.57 3.22 -14.75
CA ALA A 20 -15.64 4.11 -13.61
C ALA A 20 -14.54 3.68 -12.64
N PRO A 21 -13.59 4.57 -12.29
CA PRO A 21 -12.45 4.19 -11.47
C PRO A 21 -12.95 3.54 -10.19
N ASN A 22 -12.52 2.30 -9.95
CA ASN A 22 -12.90 1.59 -8.75
C ASN A 22 -12.06 2.16 -7.59
N VAL A 23 -12.62 3.17 -6.92
CA VAL A 23 -12.02 3.90 -5.80
C VAL A 23 -11.46 2.94 -4.73
N TYR A 24 -12.11 1.80 -4.48
CA TYR A 24 -11.61 0.81 -3.52
C TYR A 24 -10.37 0.08 -4.05
N ALA A 25 -10.36 -0.31 -5.32
CA ALA A 25 -9.21 -0.97 -5.93
C ALA A 25 -8.00 -0.03 -5.96
N GLU A 26 -8.19 1.24 -6.32
CA GLU A 26 -7.15 2.26 -6.31
C GLU A 26 -6.61 2.51 -4.90
N GLY A 27 -7.50 2.60 -3.90
CA GLY A 27 -7.10 2.77 -2.51
C GLY A 27 -6.32 1.56 -1.96
N ILE A 28 -6.74 0.34 -2.30
CA ILE A 28 -5.99 -0.88 -1.95
C ILE A 28 -4.61 -0.86 -2.61
N LEU A 29 -4.53 -0.55 -3.90
CA LEU A 29 -3.27 -0.50 -4.63
C LEU A 29 -2.32 0.55 -4.05
N ALA A 30 -2.83 1.75 -3.78
CA ALA A 30 -2.08 2.83 -3.14
C ALA A 30 -1.58 2.43 -1.74
N GLY A 31 -2.42 1.75 -0.95
CA GLY A 31 -2.04 1.20 0.33
C GLY A 31 -0.91 0.18 0.23
N LEU A 32 -1.01 -0.80 -0.67
CA LEU A 32 0.01 -1.82 -0.88
C LEU A 32 1.34 -1.23 -1.36
N VAL A 33 1.29 -0.28 -2.29
CA VAL A 33 2.49 0.44 -2.77
C VAL A 33 3.14 1.22 -1.64
N GLY A 34 2.36 1.94 -0.83
CA GLY A 34 2.88 2.66 0.34
C GLY A 34 3.50 1.72 1.38
N ALA A 35 2.82 0.61 1.69
CA ALA A 35 3.30 -0.39 2.64
C ALA A 35 4.65 -0.97 2.18
N GLY A 36 4.74 -1.36 0.91
CA GLY A 36 5.94 -1.91 0.29
C GLY A 36 7.08 -0.90 0.21
N ALA A 37 6.81 0.35 -0.17
CA ALA A 37 7.82 1.40 -0.25
C ALA A 37 8.49 1.65 1.11
N ILE A 38 7.69 1.80 2.17
CA ILE A 38 8.21 2.04 3.52
C ILE A 38 8.92 0.79 4.07
N ALA A 39 8.35 -0.41 3.87
CA ALA A 39 8.99 -1.65 4.30
C ALA A 39 10.35 -1.86 3.62
N LEU A 40 10.43 -1.62 2.31
CA LEU A 40 11.68 -1.72 1.55
C LEU A 40 12.70 -0.68 2.00
N TRP A 41 12.27 0.57 2.21
CA TRP A 41 13.14 1.64 2.70
C TRP A 41 13.79 1.26 4.04
N PHE A 42 13.01 0.81 5.02
CA PHE A 42 13.54 0.37 6.30
C PHE A 42 14.41 -0.87 6.19
N LEU A 43 14.05 -1.83 5.35
CA LEU A 43 14.88 -3.01 5.10
C LEU A 43 16.26 -2.61 4.56
N ILE A 44 16.33 -1.68 3.62
CA ILE A 44 17.60 -1.16 3.09
C ILE A 44 18.40 -0.50 4.21
N LEU A 45 17.80 0.42 4.97
CA LEU A 45 18.49 1.13 6.05
C LEU A 45 18.99 0.17 7.15
N ASP A 46 18.19 -0.81 7.50
CA ASP A 46 18.51 -1.84 8.49
C ASP A 46 19.65 -2.74 8.02
N THR A 47 19.65 -3.10 6.74
CA THR A 47 20.71 -3.88 6.11
C THR A 47 22.03 -3.10 6.06
N ILE A 48 21.99 -1.81 5.70
CA ILE A 48 23.18 -0.93 5.71
C ILE A 48 23.78 -0.83 7.13
N ARG A 49 22.95 -0.90 8.17
CA ARG A 49 23.38 -0.90 9.57
C ARG A 49 23.82 -2.28 10.10
N GLY A 50 23.84 -3.30 9.24
CA GLY A 50 24.23 -4.67 9.58
C GLY A 50 23.20 -5.42 10.42
N ARG A 51 21.95 -4.93 10.50
CA ARG A 51 20.87 -5.51 11.31
C ARG A 51 19.56 -5.59 10.53
N PRO A 52 19.42 -6.50 9.56
CA PRO A 52 18.19 -6.64 8.79
C PRO A 52 16.99 -6.91 9.71
N PHE A 53 15.84 -6.30 9.38
CA PHE A 53 14.57 -6.40 10.13
C PHE A 53 14.60 -5.86 11.57
N TYR A 54 15.58 -5.03 11.94
CA TYR A 54 15.65 -4.43 13.27
C TYR A 54 14.47 -3.48 13.54
N THR A 55 14.18 -2.56 12.61
CA THR A 55 13.09 -1.59 12.75
C THR A 55 11.73 -2.27 12.92
N PRO A 56 11.31 -3.23 12.06
CA PRO A 56 10.04 -3.94 12.27
C PRO A 56 10.04 -4.79 13.55
N THR A 57 11.18 -5.33 13.99
CA THR A 57 11.28 -6.03 15.28
C THR A 57 10.98 -5.10 16.45
N VAL A 58 11.60 -3.91 16.48
CA VAL A 58 11.42 -2.92 17.55
C VAL A 58 9.98 -2.39 17.58
N LEU A 59 9.42 -2.07 16.41
CA LEU A 59 8.03 -1.62 16.33
C LEU A 59 7.04 -2.73 16.71
N GLY A 60 7.31 -3.97 16.29
CA GLY A 60 6.57 -5.14 16.76
C GLY A 60 6.65 -5.30 18.27
N THR A 61 7.83 -5.12 18.88
CA THR A 61 7.97 -5.23 20.34
C THR A 61 7.26 -4.10 21.07
N ALA A 62 7.19 -2.91 20.48
CA ALA A 62 6.42 -1.81 21.03
C ALA A 62 4.91 -2.06 20.98
N LEU A 63 4.43 -2.75 19.95
CA LEU A 63 3.01 -3.00 19.74
C LEU A 63 2.49 -4.24 20.51
N PHE A 64 3.27 -5.32 20.52
CA PHE A 64 2.87 -6.61 21.10
C PHE A 64 3.55 -6.92 22.44
N GLY A 65 4.72 -6.34 22.68
CA GLY A 65 5.35 -6.36 24.00
C GLY A 65 4.80 -5.20 24.85
N SER A 66 4.68 -5.39 26.15
CA SER A 66 4.25 -4.38 27.13
C SER A 66 5.25 -3.22 27.31
N GLY A 67 6.06 -2.90 26.30
CA GLY A 67 7.13 -1.88 26.35
C GLY A 67 8.39 -2.30 27.11
N ALA A 68 8.34 -3.39 27.90
CA ALA A 68 9.48 -3.88 28.69
C ALA A 68 10.74 -4.21 27.86
N GLY A 69 10.57 -4.64 26.60
CA GLY A 69 11.66 -4.90 25.66
C GLY A 69 12.34 -3.65 25.10
N LEU A 70 11.76 -2.46 25.27
CA LEU A 70 12.31 -1.19 24.74
C LEU A 70 13.33 -0.54 25.68
N SER A 71 13.59 -1.13 26.85
CA SER A 71 14.58 -0.63 27.83
C SER A 71 16.01 -0.66 27.29
N ALA A 72 16.29 -1.58 26.36
CA ALA A 72 17.57 -1.68 25.65
C ALA A 72 17.36 -2.18 24.21
N PRO A 73 16.78 -1.36 23.31
CA PRO A 73 16.40 -1.79 21.95
C PRO A 73 17.60 -2.29 21.15
N ALA A 74 18.78 -1.70 21.40
CA ALA A 74 20.02 -2.06 20.73
C ALA A 74 20.49 -3.49 21.01
N GLN A 75 19.93 -4.18 22.01
CA GLN A 75 20.27 -5.58 22.33
C GLN A 75 19.21 -6.57 21.85
N LEU A 76 18.10 -6.11 21.25
CA LEU A 76 17.08 -7.02 20.75
C LEU A 76 17.58 -7.79 19.51
N PRO A 77 17.64 -9.13 19.57
CA PRO A 77 17.86 -9.92 18.38
C PRO A 77 16.68 -9.77 17.42
N ALA A 78 16.95 -9.78 16.12
CA ALA A 78 15.89 -9.76 15.12
C ALA A 78 15.01 -11.01 15.30
N SER A 79 13.73 -10.79 15.58
CA SER A 79 12.76 -11.86 15.85
C SER A 79 11.76 -11.92 14.71
N LEU A 80 11.85 -12.95 13.88
CA LEU A 80 10.96 -13.11 12.72
C LEU A 80 9.48 -13.15 13.11
N ASP A 81 9.16 -13.69 14.29
CA ASP A 81 7.79 -13.72 14.83
C ASP A 81 7.20 -12.31 14.94
N LEU A 82 7.86 -11.40 15.69
CA LEU A 82 7.40 -10.01 15.81
C LEU A 82 7.45 -9.24 14.48
N VAL A 83 8.43 -9.52 13.62
CA VAL A 83 8.49 -8.92 12.28
C VAL A 83 7.26 -9.31 11.48
N LEU A 84 6.84 -10.58 11.53
CA LEU A 84 5.67 -11.06 10.81
C LEU A 84 4.38 -10.46 11.39
N SER A 85 4.25 -10.45 12.71
CA SER A 85 3.10 -9.82 13.39
C SER A 85 2.99 -8.33 13.07
N PHE A 86 4.12 -7.60 13.10
CA PHE A 86 4.15 -6.18 12.75
C PHE A 86 3.85 -5.96 11.27
N THR A 87 4.40 -6.77 10.37
CA THR A 87 4.17 -6.66 8.93
C THR A 87 2.68 -6.80 8.61
N TRP A 88 1.97 -7.70 9.29
CA TRP A 88 0.52 -7.83 9.12
C TRP A 88 -0.23 -6.56 9.52
N VAL A 89 0.08 -6.00 10.69
CA VAL A 89 -0.53 -4.74 11.16
C VAL A 89 -0.18 -3.57 10.23
N HIS A 90 1.07 -3.51 9.78
CA HIS A 90 1.56 -2.49 8.85
C HIS A 90 0.79 -2.50 7.53
N VAL A 91 0.62 -3.68 6.91
CA VAL A 91 -0.16 -3.82 5.68
C VAL A 91 -1.61 -3.41 5.91
N LEU A 92 -2.25 -3.88 6.98
CA LEU A 92 -3.63 -3.49 7.30
C LEU A 92 -3.79 -1.99 7.50
N ALA A 93 -2.89 -1.35 8.23
CA ALA A 93 -2.92 0.10 8.45
C ALA A 93 -2.81 0.87 7.13
N PHE A 94 -1.90 0.46 6.25
CA PHE A 94 -1.74 1.09 4.93
C PHE A 94 -2.91 0.84 3.98
N LEU A 95 -3.55 -0.33 4.04
CA LEU A 95 -4.79 -0.59 3.30
C LEU A 95 -5.92 0.34 3.75
N LEU A 96 -6.09 0.50 5.07
CA LEU A 96 -7.10 1.42 5.61
C LEU A 96 -6.82 2.87 5.21
N ILE A 97 -5.57 3.31 5.31
CA ILE A 97 -5.16 4.67 4.90
C ILE A 97 -5.35 4.86 3.39
N GLY A 98 -4.95 3.89 2.57
CA GLY A 98 -5.09 3.96 1.12
C GLY A 98 -6.54 4.04 0.67
N VAL A 99 -7.42 3.18 1.22
CA VAL A 99 -8.86 3.24 0.95
C VAL A 99 -9.47 4.54 1.46
N ALA A 100 -9.11 5.00 2.66
CA ALA A 100 -9.59 6.28 3.18
C ALA A 100 -9.17 7.45 2.29
N GLY A 101 -7.91 7.48 1.84
CA GLY A 101 -7.38 8.49 0.93
C GLY A 101 -8.11 8.50 -0.41
N ALA A 102 -8.28 7.33 -1.03
CA ALA A 102 -9.03 7.22 -2.28
C ALA A 102 -10.49 7.67 -2.12
N ARG A 103 -11.14 7.31 -1.01
CA ARG A 103 -12.51 7.74 -0.71
C ARG A 103 -12.61 9.25 -0.51
N LEU A 104 -11.66 9.87 0.19
CA LEU A 104 -11.61 11.33 0.38
C LEU A 104 -11.42 12.07 -0.94
N LEU A 105 -10.63 11.53 -1.87
CA LEU A 105 -10.42 12.12 -3.20
C LEU A 105 -11.63 11.94 -4.14
N ALA A 106 -12.51 10.99 -3.84
CA ALA A 106 -13.72 10.71 -4.61
C ALA A 106 -14.98 11.43 -4.08
N LEU A 107 -14.86 12.22 -3.00
CA LEU A 107 -15.90 13.12 -2.49
C LEU A 107 -15.93 14.42 -3.29
#